data_AF-A0AAX2AA81-F1
#
_entry.id   AF-A0AAX2AA81-F1
#
_cell.length_a   1.000
_cell.length_b   1.000
_cell.length_c   1.000
_cell.angle_alpha   90.00
_cell.angle_beta   90.00
_cell.angle_gamma   90.00
#
_symmetry.space_group_name_H-M   'P 1'
#
loop_
_entity.id
_entity.type
_entity.pdbx_description
1 polymer ?
#
loop_
_entity_poly.entity_id
_entity_poly.type
_entity_poly.pdbx_seq_one_letter_code
_entity_poly.pdbx_strand_id
1 'polypeptide(L)'
;MEFYDLLFRFLQSKGAKDSMSIYEEYYTECIKNNLHVITADKNMALNFPIFKEIMSYENIKTIFKYPNLCFLNPEIMKGMENGKEAPLAIDYSVSFEANTSRYLHDYLKYGEDKVPEKFIKTLKFLLDNNINLDPMFYILENVAKGEDSSEFYENLISIKKLMTCDMQHYNDTKKDNDSMGEIKSIYTDEKVIQDVKNEIGSLKTEFKEMLDVTQKNHLIMRVLLLLIIVARFKYKNNMKQQLEYIVKFMNDKIRTMFLRELSIGVEYFEKKQLEFFNKTNNKETFFDAIDNMAWDFTVIRLLEMYFSSKPNPDADFFIPFIFTLDKGLLESIEMFYCKDFLIFKNEKRTDPIPYKSLMPKFEKYKLDKYFTVDASLNRVNSEEADFEVLYKELEAEVIKVRKL
;
A
#
# COMPACT_ATOMS: atom_id res chain seq x y z
N MET A 1 -0.96 -24.24 -16.01
CA MET A 1 -2.04 -24.74 -15.13
C MET A 1 -1.58 -24.72 -13.68
N GLU A 2 -0.42 -25.32 -13.38
CA GLU A 2 0.17 -25.36 -12.02
C GLU A 2 0.34 -23.98 -11.37
N PHE A 3 0.75 -22.95 -12.12
CA PHE A 3 0.87 -21.58 -11.58
C PHE A 3 -0.43 -21.00 -11.00
N TYR A 4 -1.55 -21.14 -11.73
CA TYR A 4 -2.83 -20.61 -11.26
C TYR A 4 -3.42 -21.45 -10.13
N ASP A 5 -3.10 -22.74 -10.10
CA ASP A 5 -3.42 -23.61 -8.97
C ASP A 5 -2.65 -23.18 -7.72
N LEU A 6 -1.34 -22.91 -7.83
CA LEU A 6 -0.51 -22.33 -6.76
C LEU A 6 -1.13 -21.06 -6.17
N LEU A 7 -1.48 -20.09 -7.03
CA LEU A 7 -2.16 -18.85 -6.59
C LEU A 7 -3.47 -19.14 -5.86
N PHE A 8 -4.26 -20.07 -6.38
CA PHE A 8 -5.54 -20.47 -5.79
C PHE A 8 -5.35 -21.15 -4.43
N ARG A 9 -4.30 -21.96 -4.24
CA ARG A 9 -3.96 -22.55 -2.95
C ARG A 9 -3.61 -21.50 -1.90
N PHE A 10 -2.79 -20.51 -2.23
CA PHE A 10 -2.49 -19.41 -1.31
C PHE A 10 -3.74 -18.61 -0.91
N LEU A 11 -4.65 -18.37 -1.87
CA LEU A 11 -5.94 -17.73 -1.57
C LEU A 11 -6.77 -18.49 -0.53
N GLN A 12 -6.62 -19.81 -0.47
CA GLN A 12 -7.33 -20.70 0.46
C GLN A 12 -6.58 -20.99 1.76
N SER A 13 -5.29 -20.64 1.87
CA SER A 13 -4.48 -20.96 3.06
C SER A 13 -5.07 -20.29 4.32
N LYS A 14 -4.89 -20.89 5.50
CA LYS A 14 -5.48 -20.34 6.75
C LYS A 14 -4.47 -19.63 7.65
N GLY A 15 -3.18 -19.70 7.33
CA GLY A 15 -2.11 -19.09 8.11
C GLY A 15 -0.75 -19.59 7.63
N ALA A 16 0.29 -19.24 8.39
CA ALA A 16 1.66 -19.41 7.92
C ALA A 16 2.09 -20.86 7.71
N LYS A 17 1.60 -21.79 8.54
CA LYS A 17 1.87 -23.22 8.37
C LYS A 17 1.34 -23.74 7.03
N ASP A 18 0.10 -23.38 6.69
CA ASP A 18 -0.52 -23.78 5.43
C ASP A 18 0.24 -23.15 4.25
N SER A 19 0.60 -21.87 4.34
CA SER A 19 1.36 -21.17 3.30
C SER A 19 2.76 -21.77 3.08
N MET A 20 3.44 -22.21 4.14
CA MET A 20 4.71 -22.95 4.04
C MET A 20 4.51 -24.30 3.34
N SER A 21 3.50 -25.08 3.75
CA SER A 21 3.20 -26.36 3.11
C SER A 21 2.84 -26.22 1.63
N ILE A 22 2.10 -25.16 1.25
CA ILE A 22 1.83 -24.84 -0.16
C ILE A 22 3.13 -24.51 -0.90
N TYR A 23 4.01 -23.72 -0.29
CA TYR A 23 5.29 -23.40 -0.90
C TYR A 23 6.15 -24.66 -1.15
N GLU A 24 6.18 -25.59 -0.19
CA GLU A 24 6.87 -26.88 -0.31
C GLU A 24 6.26 -27.77 -1.41
N GLU A 25 4.94 -27.91 -1.43
CA GLU A 25 4.22 -28.71 -2.42
C GLU A 25 4.48 -28.21 -3.86
N TYR A 26 4.56 -26.89 -4.04
CA TYR A 26 4.76 -26.25 -5.35
C TYR A 26 6.18 -25.70 -5.54
N TYR A 27 7.17 -26.22 -4.82
CA TYR A 27 8.53 -25.66 -4.75
C TYR A 27 9.16 -25.42 -6.14
N THR A 28 8.98 -26.34 -7.08
CA THR A 28 9.46 -26.20 -8.46
C THR A 28 8.87 -24.98 -9.18
N GLU A 29 7.56 -24.75 -9.03
CA GLU A 29 6.90 -23.60 -9.65
C GLU A 29 7.27 -22.30 -8.91
N CYS A 30 7.46 -22.35 -7.59
CA CYS A 30 7.98 -21.22 -6.81
C CYS A 30 9.37 -20.78 -7.29
N ILE A 31 10.30 -21.72 -7.51
CA ILE A 31 11.63 -21.43 -8.06
C ILE A 31 11.52 -20.80 -9.45
N LYS A 32 10.74 -21.44 -10.34
CA LYS A 32 10.60 -21.01 -11.73
C LYS A 32 10.13 -19.56 -11.84
N ASN A 33 9.23 -19.14 -10.94
CA ASN A 33 8.70 -17.78 -10.92
C ASN A 33 9.48 -16.84 -9.98
N ASN A 34 10.55 -17.33 -9.34
CA ASN A 34 11.29 -16.61 -8.30
C ASN A 34 10.37 -15.98 -7.25
N LEU A 35 9.45 -16.82 -6.74
CA LEU A 35 8.41 -16.41 -5.82
C LEU A 35 9.00 -16.24 -4.41
N HIS A 36 8.83 -15.06 -3.85
CA HIS A 36 9.06 -14.78 -2.45
C HIS A 36 7.69 -14.62 -1.78
N VAL A 37 7.55 -15.09 -0.53
CA VAL A 37 6.30 -14.97 0.22
C VAL A 37 6.59 -14.37 1.59
N ILE A 38 5.78 -13.39 1.98
CA ILE A 38 5.72 -12.89 3.35
C ILE A 38 4.36 -13.29 3.92
N THR A 39 4.36 -13.99 5.05
CA THR A 39 3.13 -14.43 5.71
C THR A 39 3.02 -13.85 7.11
N ALA A 40 1.91 -13.18 7.40
CA ALA A 40 1.59 -12.64 8.71
C ALA A 40 0.69 -13.60 9.49
N ASP A 41 1.14 -14.02 10.68
CA ASP A 41 0.36 -14.89 11.57
C ASP A 41 0.64 -14.52 13.03
N LYS A 42 -0.42 -14.18 13.76
CA LYS A 42 -0.34 -13.79 15.18
C LYS A 42 0.33 -14.84 16.09
N ASN A 43 0.33 -16.11 15.67
CA ASN A 43 0.87 -17.22 16.46
C ASN A 43 2.32 -17.55 16.10
N MET A 44 2.92 -16.85 15.15
CA MET A 44 4.31 -17.11 14.77
C MET A 44 5.31 -16.58 15.78
N ALA A 45 6.34 -17.39 16.05
CA ALA A 45 7.42 -17.03 16.96
C ALA A 45 8.39 -16.01 16.37
N LEU A 46 8.56 -15.97 15.04
CA LEU A 46 9.45 -15.01 14.38
C LEU A 46 8.85 -13.61 14.55
N ASN A 47 9.54 -12.79 15.34
CA ASN A 47 9.13 -11.43 15.65
C ASN A 47 10.35 -10.52 15.53
N PHE A 48 10.24 -9.48 14.71
CA PHE A 48 11.24 -8.42 14.63
C PHE A 48 10.84 -7.36 15.65
N PRO A 49 11.60 -7.17 16.75
CA PRO A 49 11.22 -6.24 17.82
C PRO A 49 10.88 -4.86 17.29
N ILE A 50 11.66 -4.38 16.32
CA ILE A 50 11.45 -3.09 15.66
C ILE A 50 10.11 -2.99 14.93
N PHE A 51 9.63 -4.07 14.28
CA PHE A 51 8.31 -4.06 13.63
C PHE A 51 7.18 -4.04 14.65
N LYS A 52 7.35 -4.71 15.79
CA LYS A 52 6.39 -4.63 16.89
C LYS A 52 6.31 -3.20 17.44
N GLU A 53 7.44 -2.51 17.57
CA GLU A 53 7.49 -1.12 18.00
C GLU A 53 6.84 -0.19 16.98
N ILE A 54 7.26 -0.25 15.70
CA ILE A 54 6.69 0.56 14.62
C ILE A 54 5.18 0.36 14.51
N MET A 55 4.71 -0.89 14.44
CA MET A 55 3.28 -1.22 14.29
C MET A 55 2.45 -0.95 15.56
N SER A 56 3.09 -0.62 16.69
CA SER A 56 2.38 -0.18 17.90
C SER A 56 1.90 1.27 17.80
N TYR A 57 2.48 2.07 16.89
CA TYR A 57 2.06 3.44 16.63
C TYR A 57 0.88 3.46 15.66
N GLU A 58 -0.25 4.00 16.12
CA GLU A 58 -1.51 4.00 15.37
C GLU A 58 -1.45 4.70 14.00
N ASN A 59 -0.51 5.61 13.80
CA ASN A 59 -0.35 6.39 12.56
C ASN A 59 0.65 5.80 11.58
N ILE A 60 1.34 4.72 11.98
CA ILE A 60 2.27 4.02 11.12
C ILE A 60 1.65 2.68 10.75
N LYS A 61 1.49 2.44 9.46
CA LYS A 61 0.86 1.22 8.94
C LYS A 61 1.72 0.55 7.89
N THR A 62 1.57 -0.76 7.81
CA THR A 62 1.96 -1.55 6.66
C THR A 62 0.74 -2.36 6.22
N ILE A 63 0.85 -3.17 5.17
CA ILE A 63 -0.26 -4.00 4.67
C ILE A 63 -0.55 -5.20 5.57
N PHE A 64 0.26 -5.48 6.58
CA PHE A 64 0.10 -6.58 7.53
C PHE A 64 -0.57 -6.13 8.81
N LYS A 65 -1.40 -7.02 9.37
CA LYS A 65 -2.09 -6.80 10.64
C LYS A 65 -1.20 -7.03 11.86
N TYR A 66 -0.22 -7.92 11.73
CA TYR A 66 0.61 -8.41 12.83
C TYR A 66 2.09 -8.23 12.49
N PRO A 67 2.95 -7.92 13.48
CA PRO A 67 4.41 -7.81 13.28
C PRO A 67 5.09 -9.19 13.18
N ASN A 68 4.37 -10.26 13.51
CA ASN A 68 4.83 -11.64 13.41
C ASN A 68 4.76 -12.09 11.95
N LEU A 69 5.90 -12.03 11.27
CA LEU A 69 6.02 -12.31 9.84
C LEU A 69 6.91 -13.55 9.62
N CYS A 70 6.60 -14.33 8.60
CA CYS A 70 7.46 -15.39 8.09
C CYS A 70 7.81 -15.12 6.63
N PHE A 71 9.04 -15.45 6.30
CA PHE A 71 9.67 -15.13 5.04
C PHE A 71 10.03 -16.43 4.34
N LEU A 72 9.50 -16.63 3.15
CA LEU A 72 9.77 -17.80 2.33
C LEU A 72 10.39 -17.33 1.01
N ASN A 73 11.52 -17.92 0.65
CA ASN A 73 12.14 -17.83 -0.67
C ASN A 73 12.86 -19.17 -0.93
N PRO A 74 13.35 -19.42 -2.15
CA PRO A 74 14.00 -20.70 -2.46
C PRO A 74 15.18 -21.05 -1.55
N GLU A 75 15.99 -20.05 -1.16
CA GLU A 75 17.18 -20.26 -0.34
C GLU A 75 16.84 -20.60 1.11
N ILE A 76 15.87 -19.87 1.69
CA ILE A 76 15.36 -20.11 3.04
C ILE A 76 14.75 -21.50 3.13
N MET A 77 13.90 -21.88 2.16
CA MET A 77 13.25 -23.19 2.14
C MET A 77 14.27 -24.32 2.05
N LYS A 78 15.24 -24.20 1.14
CA LYS A 78 16.34 -25.18 1.02
C LYS A 78 17.20 -25.25 2.29
N GLY A 79 17.43 -24.12 2.98
CA GLY A 79 18.13 -24.09 4.26
C GLY A 79 17.38 -24.89 5.33
N MET A 80 16.07 -24.62 5.47
CA MET A 80 15.19 -25.29 6.41
C MET A 80 15.10 -26.81 6.17
N GLU A 81 14.95 -27.24 4.92
CA GLU A 81 14.93 -28.68 4.55
C GLU A 81 16.21 -29.41 4.97
N ASN A 82 17.35 -28.74 4.92
CA ASN A 82 18.65 -29.30 5.29
C ASN A 82 18.97 -29.15 6.79
N GLY A 83 18.01 -28.66 7.60
CA GLY A 83 18.21 -28.40 9.03
C GLY A 83 19.26 -27.32 9.30
N LYS A 84 19.49 -26.42 8.34
CA LYS A 84 20.46 -25.33 8.46
C LYS A 84 19.76 -24.01 8.76
N GLU A 85 20.45 -23.15 9.51
CA GLU A 85 20.07 -21.75 9.61
C GLU A 85 20.22 -21.09 8.23
N ALA A 86 19.18 -20.39 7.79
CA ALA A 86 19.23 -19.53 6.61
C ALA A 86 19.37 -18.08 7.08
N PRO A 87 20.44 -17.36 6.69
CA PRO A 87 20.53 -15.93 6.98
C PRO A 87 19.36 -15.22 6.30
N LEU A 88 18.78 -14.24 7.00
CA LEU A 88 17.66 -13.44 6.54
C LEU A 88 17.99 -11.98 6.74
N ALA A 89 18.23 -11.27 5.65
CA ALA A 89 18.45 -9.83 5.62
C ALA A 89 17.14 -9.11 5.26
N ILE A 90 16.65 -8.28 6.18
CA ILE A 90 15.42 -7.50 5.96
C ILE A 90 15.76 -6.02 6.04
N ASP A 91 15.35 -5.29 5.01
CA ASP A 91 15.33 -3.85 4.97
C ASP A 91 13.91 -3.33 5.21
N TYR A 92 13.79 -2.08 5.64
CA TYR A 92 12.51 -1.44 5.90
C TYR A 92 12.66 0.08 5.91
N SER A 93 11.55 0.78 5.70
CA SER A 93 11.47 2.22 5.88
C SER A 93 10.04 2.68 6.21
N VAL A 94 9.93 3.87 6.80
CA VAL A 94 8.67 4.58 6.98
C VAL A 94 8.62 5.77 6.03
N SER A 95 7.68 5.74 5.10
CA SER A 95 7.49 6.77 4.09
C SER A 95 6.45 7.80 4.53
N PHE A 96 6.64 9.05 4.11
CA PHE A 96 5.69 10.14 4.33
C PHE A 96 4.71 10.28 3.16
N GLU A 97 3.46 10.64 3.46
CA GLU A 97 2.46 11.10 2.48
C GLU A 97 2.35 12.63 2.48
N ALA A 98 1.54 13.19 1.59
CA ALA A 98 1.44 14.64 1.37
C ALA A 98 1.19 15.46 2.66
N ASN A 99 0.24 15.06 3.50
CA ASN A 99 -0.10 15.78 4.72
C ASN A 99 0.98 15.67 5.79
N THR A 100 1.53 14.47 6.02
CA THR A 100 2.63 14.30 7.00
C THR A 100 3.91 14.99 6.57
N SER A 101 4.15 15.09 5.26
CA SER A 101 5.26 15.88 4.69
C SER A 101 5.09 17.38 4.95
N ARG A 102 3.87 17.92 4.75
CA ARG A 102 3.56 19.31 5.08
C ARG A 102 3.71 19.59 6.57
N TYR A 103 3.22 18.71 7.44
CA TYR A 103 3.41 18.87 8.88
C TYR A 103 4.89 18.85 9.27
N LEU A 104 5.72 18.03 8.63
CA LEU A 104 7.16 18.06 8.87
C LEU A 104 7.77 19.43 8.52
N HIS A 105 7.41 19.98 7.35
CA HIS A 105 7.86 21.31 6.96
C HIS A 105 7.42 22.38 7.97
N ASP A 106 6.14 22.38 8.33
CA ASP A 106 5.58 23.34 9.29
C ASP A 106 6.25 23.23 10.67
N TYR A 107 6.54 22.01 11.13
CA TYR A 107 7.28 21.77 12.37
C TYR A 107 8.68 22.36 12.33
N LEU A 108 9.45 22.10 11.26
CA LEU A 108 10.82 22.60 11.13
C LEU A 108 10.88 24.12 10.98
N LYS A 109 9.86 24.73 10.36
CA LYS A 109 9.85 26.16 10.05
C LYS A 109 9.24 27.01 11.17
N TYR A 110 8.20 26.52 11.83
CA TYR A 110 7.40 27.29 12.77
C TYR A 110 7.31 26.70 14.17
N GLY A 111 7.81 25.47 14.36
CA GLY A 111 7.81 24.77 15.65
C GLY A 111 6.53 23.99 15.96
N GLU A 112 6.48 23.45 17.17
CA GLU A 112 5.46 22.52 17.67
C GLU A 112 4.03 23.07 17.58
N ASP A 113 3.83 24.37 17.82
CA ASP A 113 2.50 25.00 17.90
C ASP A 113 1.71 24.98 16.57
N LYS A 114 2.36 24.64 15.46
CA LYS A 114 1.73 24.63 14.12
C LYS A 114 1.31 23.25 13.64
N VAL A 115 1.61 22.20 14.40
CA VAL A 115 1.35 20.82 13.98
C VAL A 115 0.55 20.04 15.01
N PRO A 116 -0.16 18.98 14.61
CA PRO A 116 -0.89 18.15 15.56
C PRO A 116 0.04 17.49 16.59
N GLU A 117 -0.35 17.44 17.86
CA GLU A 117 0.40 16.72 18.92
C GLU A 117 0.70 15.26 18.52
N LYS A 118 -0.26 14.63 17.84
CA LYS A 118 -0.14 13.27 17.30
C LYS A 118 1.01 13.13 16.28
N PHE A 119 1.24 14.18 15.47
CA PHE A 119 2.38 14.25 14.55
C PHE A 119 3.68 14.27 15.35
N ILE A 120 3.81 15.18 16.32
CA ILE A 120 5.02 15.36 17.14
C ILE A 120 5.38 14.06 17.86
N LYS A 121 4.41 13.40 18.50
CA LYS A 121 4.62 12.10 19.18
C LYS A 121 5.15 11.03 18.24
N THR A 122 4.61 10.96 17.02
CA THR A 122 5.05 9.97 16.02
C THR A 122 6.44 10.34 15.48
N LEU A 123 6.71 11.62 15.20
CA LEU A 123 8.01 12.09 14.75
C LEU A 123 9.11 11.83 15.79
N LYS A 124 8.83 12.09 17.07
CA LYS A 124 9.72 11.77 18.18
C LYS A 124 10.06 10.29 18.22
N PHE A 125 9.06 9.42 18.09
CA PHE A 125 9.28 7.98 18.03
C PHE A 125 10.22 7.58 16.89
N LEU A 126 10.00 8.13 15.68
CA LEU A 126 10.84 7.84 14.52
C LEU A 126 12.31 8.21 14.78
N LEU A 127 12.56 9.38 15.39
CA LEU A 127 13.91 9.85 15.68
C LEU A 127 14.56 9.10 16.84
N ASP A 128 13.86 8.93 17.96
CA ASP A 128 14.38 8.25 19.15
C ASP A 128 14.83 6.82 18.87
N ASN A 129 14.16 6.15 17.93
CA ASN A 129 14.46 4.77 17.55
C ASN A 129 15.30 4.69 16.28
N ASN A 130 15.76 5.83 15.75
CA ASN A 130 16.55 5.94 14.53
C ASN A 130 15.93 5.12 13.37
N ILE A 131 14.63 5.28 13.18
CA ILE A 131 13.85 4.55 12.18
C ILE A 131 14.28 5.00 10.79
N ASN A 132 14.49 4.04 9.89
CA ASN A 132 14.76 4.32 8.48
C ASN A 132 13.57 5.03 7.83
N LEU A 133 13.84 6.14 7.14
CA LEU A 133 12.83 6.97 6.49
C LEU A 133 13.09 7.05 5.00
N ASP A 134 12.04 7.27 4.23
CA ASP A 134 12.15 7.56 2.80
C ASP A 134 11.07 8.55 2.34
N PRO A 135 11.28 9.26 1.22
CA PRO A 135 10.36 10.29 0.73
C PRO A 135 9.38 9.77 -0.33
N MET A 136 9.34 8.47 -0.59
CA MET A 136 9.00 7.98 -1.91
C MET A 136 7.53 8.14 -2.29
N PHE A 137 6.59 7.92 -1.36
CA PHE A 137 5.18 8.17 -1.63
C PHE A 137 4.91 9.64 -1.91
N TYR A 138 5.51 10.54 -1.12
CA TYR A 138 5.43 11.98 -1.36
C TYR A 138 5.95 12.36 -2.76
N ILE A 139 7.14 11.87 -3.13
CA ILE A 139 7.73 12.19 -4.44
C ILE A 139 6.84 11.64 -5.57
N LEU A 140 6.49 10.35 -5.53
CA LEU A 140 5.74 9.72 -6.62
C LEU A 140 4.38 10.36 -6.84
N GLU A 141 3.64 10.64 -5.76
CA GLU A 141 2.34 11.30 -5.85
C GLU A 141 2.46 12.67 -6.52
N ASN A 142 3.35 13.53 -6.03
CA ASN A 142 3.47 14.91 -6.50
C ASN A 142 4.03 14.98 -7.93
N VAL A 143 5.07 14.19 -8.23
CA VAL A 143 5.64 14.17 -9.58
C VAL A 143 4.66 13.57 -10.59
N ALA A 144 3.90 12.53 -10.23
CA ALA A 144 2.86 11.98 -11.09
C ALA A 144 1.69 12.95 -11.32
N LYS A 145 1.39 13.83 -10.35
CA LYS A 145 0.45 14.95 -10.52
C LYS A 145 0.99 16.09 -11.39
N GLY A 146 2.28 16.07 -11.73
CA GLY A 146 2.95 17.15 -12.45
C GLY A 146 3.25 18.38 -11.59
N GLU A 147 3.33 18.20 -10.28
CA GLU A 147 3.62 19.28 -9.33
C GLU A 147 5.07 19.77 -9.49
N ASP A 148 5.25 21.10 -9.40
CA ASP A 148 6.55 21.77 -9.54
C ASP A 148 6.64 23.07 -8.73
N SER A 149 5.75 23.27 -7.74
CA SER A 149 5.71 24.44 -6.87
C SER A 149 6.85 24.47 -5.84
N SER A 150 7.15 25.66 -5.31
CA SER A 150 8.10 25.84 -4.20
C SER A 150 7.73 24.99 -2.98
N GLU A 151 6.44 24.88 -2.67
CA GLU A 151 5.93 24.09 -1.55
C GLU A 151 6.31 22.61 -1.68
N PHE A 152 6.21 22.05 -2.88
CA PHE A 152 6.63 20.67 -3.14
C PHE A 152 8.11 20.43 -2.82
N TYR A 153 9.00 21.30 -3.32
CA TYR A 153 10.43 21.20 -3.04
C TYR A 153 10.74 21.45 -1.55
N GLU A 154 10.10 22.42 -0.91
CA GLU A 154 10.30 22.76 0.52
C GLU A 154 9.91 21.61 1.45
N ASN A 155 8.79 20.94 1.17
CA ASN A 155 8.37 19.75 1.89
C ASN A 155 9.38 18.61 1.72
N LEU A 156 9.83 18.36 0.49
CA LEU A 156 10.79 17.29 0.22
C LEU A 156 12.18 17.56 0.84
N ILE A 157 12.64 18.82 0.83
CA ILE A 157 13.84 19.25 1.56
C ILE A 157 13.70 18.94 3.05
N SER A 158 12.52 19.18 3.62
CA SER A 158 12.23 18.90 5.03
C SER A 158 12.35 17.41 5.34
N ILE A 159 11.81 16.54 4.48
CA ILE A 159 11.99 15.08 4.59
C ILE A 159 13.46 14.70 4.48
N LYS A 160 14.21 15.24 3.52
CA LYS A 160 15.64 14.93 3.38
C LYS A 160 16.47 15.39 4.56
N LYS A 161 16.18 16.56 5.14
CA LYS A 161 16.82 17.02 6.39
C LYS A 161 16.58 16.02 7.53
N LEU A 162 15.37 15.48 7.63
CA LEU A 162 15.03 14.46 8.62
C LEU A 162 15.75 13.12 8.36
N MET A 163 15.77 12.64 7.11
CA MET A 163 16.48 11.41 6.71
C MET A 163 17.99 11.46 6.98
N THR A 164 18.54 12.67 7.00
CA THR A 164 19.98 12.92 7.18
C THR A 164 20.26 13.61 8.51
N CYS A 165 19.34 13.47 9.48
CA CYS A 165 19.46 14.08 10.80
C CYS A 165 20.75 13.63 11.49
N ASP A 166 21.48 14.60 12.04
CA ASP A 166 22.59 14.36 12.95
C ASP A 166 22.03 13.86 14.28
N MET A 167 21.99 12.54 14.42
CA MET A 167 21.44 11.90 15.61
C MET A 167 22.25 12.19 16.87
N GLN A 168 23.54 12.53 16.75
CA GLN A 168 24.34 12.96 17.90
C GLN A 168 23.86 14.33 18.36
N HIS A 169 23.78 15.31 17.44
CA HIS A 169 23.26 16.65 17.74
C HIS A 169 21.83 16.61 18.28
N TYR A 170 20.96 15.80 17.67
CA TYR A 170 19.59 15.60 18.14
C TYR A 170 19.55 15.13 19.59
N ASN A 171 20.35 14.13 19.96
CA ASN A 171 20.36 13.62 21.33
C ASN A 171 21.00 14.61 22.33
N ASP A 172 22.05 15.32 21.93
CA ASP A 172 22.75 16.29 22.78
C ASP A 172 21.91 17.55 23.10
N THR A 173 20.95 17.87 22.23
CA THR A 173 20.08 19.05 22.38
C THR A 173 18.76 18.76 23.09
N LYS A 174 18.48 17.50 23.46
CA LYS A 174 17.33 17.15 24.29
C LYS A 174 17.48 17.77 25.68
N LYS A 175 16.40 18.37 26.18
CA LYS A 175 16.32 18.89 27.55
C LYS A 175 16.10 17.76 28.57
N ASP A 176 15.33 16.76 28.18
CA ASP A 176 15.00 15.55 28.93
C ASP A 176 14.57 14.42 27.96
N ASN A 177 14.26 13.25 28.50
CA ASN A 177 13.87 12.06 27.71
C ASN A 177 12.55 12.23 26.95
N ASP A 178 11.69 13.16 27.36
CA ASP A 178 10.37 13.40 26.78
C ASP A 178 10.39 14.58 25.78
N SER A 179 11.46 15.38 25.77
CA SER A 179 11.66 16.49 24.85
C SER A 179 12.15 16.03 23.47
N MET A 180 11.78 16.80 22.44
CA MET A 180 12.38 16.71 21.11
C MET A 180 13.74 17.40 21.10
N GLY A 181 14.74 16.74 20.51
CA GLY A 181 16.01 17.37 20.14
C GLY A 181 15.87 18.25 18.89
N GLU A 182 16.88 19.06 18.62
CA GLU A 182 16.96 19.87 17.41
C GLU A 182 17.24 18.98 16.19
N ILE A 183 16.40 19.09 15.15
CA ILE A 183 16.59 18.37 13.90
C ILE A 183 17.51 19.18 12.99
N LYS A 184 18.71 18.65 12.75
CA LYS A 184 19.73 19.27 11.90
C LYS A 184 20.33 18.23 10.98
N SER A 185 20.44 18.52 9.68
CA SER A 185 21.09 17.62 8.73
C SER A 185 22.61 17.59 8.94
N ILE A 186 23.23 16.43 8.73
CA ILE A 186 24.69 16.31 8.61
C ILE A 186 25.25 16.97 7.32
N TYR A 187 24.38 17.30 6.36
CA TYR A 187 24.73 17.97 5.12
C TYR A 187 24.37 19.47 5.18
N THR A 188 25.02 20.27 4.34
CA THR A 188 24.64 21.69 4.18
C THR A 188 23.30 21.81 3.45
N ASP A 189 22.61 22.93 3.67
CA ASP A 189 21.33 23.20 3.01
C ASP A 189 21.47 23.19 1.48
N GLU A 190 22.58 23.69 0.92
CA GLU A 190 22.84 23.65 -0.53
C GLU A 190 22.95 22.21 -1.04
N LYS A 191 23.60 21.32 -0.28
CA LYS A 191 23.74 19.91 -0.65
C LYS A 191 22.39 19.21 -0.62
N VAL A 192 21.60 19.42 0.43
CA VAL A 192 20.24 18.86 0.54
C VAL A 192 19.36 19.32 -0.63
N ILE A 193 19.37 20.62 -0.95
CA ILE A 193 18.62 21.18 -2.07
C ILE A 193 19.06 20.56 -3.40
N GLN A 194 20.38 20.40 -3.60
CA GLN A 194 20.90 19.81 -4.83
C GLN A 194 20.51 18.34 -4.97
N ASP A 195 20.54 17.57 -3.88
CA ASP A 195 20.13 16.17 -3.87
C ASP A 195 18.65 16.00 -4.21
N VAL A 196 17.79 16.83 -3.62
CA VAL A 196 16.36 16.86 -3.95
C VAL A 196 16.13 17.13 -5.44
N LYS A 197 16.83 18.13 -6.01
CA LYS A 197 16.71 18.46 -7.44
C LYS A 197 17.18 17.31 -8.32
N ASN A 198 18.30 16.67 -7.96
CA ASN A 198 18.83 15.53 -8.70
C ASN A 198 17.86 14.34 -8.66
N GLU A 199 17.30 14.01 -7.50
CA GLU A 199 16.35 12.90 -7.32
C GLU A 199 15.07 13.11 -8.13
N ILE A 200 14.49 14.32 -8.09
CA ILE A 200 13.33 14.67 -8.94
C ILE A 200 13.71 14.60 -10.42
N GLY A 201 14.88 15.10 -10.79
CA GLY A 201 15.41 15.04 -12.15
C GLY A 201 15.48 13.60 -12.66
N SER A 202 16.16 12.73 -11.93
CA SER A 202 16.28 11.30 -12.24
C SER A 202 14.92 10.62 -12.30
N LEU A 203 13.98 10.95 -11.41
CA LEU A 203 12.64 10.36 -11.47
C LEU A 203 11.88 10.76 -12.75
N LYS A 204 11.96 12.04 -13.15
CA LYS A 204 11.33 12.55 -14.37
C LYS A 204 11.98 12.01 -15.66
N THR A 205 13.25 11.62 -15.63
CA THR A 205 13.99 11.15 -16.82
C THR A 205 14.25 9.66 -16.82
N GLU A 206 14.98 9.14 -15.83
CA GLU A 206 15.49 7.77 -15.77
C GLU A 206 14.42 6.78 -15.29
N PHE A 207 13.51 7.22 -14.41
CA PHE A 207 12.47 6.36 -13.82
C PHE A 207 11.05 6.73 -14.29
N LYS A 208 10.93 7.28 -15.50
CA LYS A 208 9.64 7.70 -16.08
C LYS A 208 8.59 6.57 -16.09
N GLU A 209 9.00 5.34 -16.34
CA GLU A 209 8.09 4.17 -16.32
C GLU A 209 7.36 4.02 -14.97
N MET A 210 8.02 4.35 -13.85
CA MET A 210 7.40 4.30 -12.52
C MET A 210 6.30 5.35 -12.38
N LEU A 211 6.49 6.53 -12.98
CA LEU A 211 5.47 7.60 -13.03
C LEU A 211 4.28 7.18 -13.90
N ASP A 212 4.55 6.61 -15.08
CA ASP A 212 3.50 6.12 -15.98
C ASP A 212 2.65 5.04 -15.31
N VAL A 213 3.29 4.10 -14.59
CA VAL A 213 2.57 3.08 -13.79
C VAL A 213 1.78 3.71 -12.65
N THR A 214 2.32 4.73 -11.97
CA THR A 214 1.63 5.44 -10.90
C THR A 214 0.37 6.15 -11.41
N GLN A 215 0.46 6.86 -12.53
CA GLN A 215 -0.68 7.52 -13.17
C GLN A 215 -1.73 6.52 -13.66
N LYS A 216 -1.28 5.40 -14.24
CA LYS A 216 -2.18 4.32 -14.64
C LYS A 216 -2.91 3.72 -13.44
N ASN A 217 -2.21 3.45 -12.35
CA ASN A 217 -2.82 2.96 -11.11
C ASN A 217 -3.85 3.95 -10.57
N HIS A 218 -3.55 5.25 -10.59
CA HIS A 218 -4.51 6.29 -10.20
C HIS A 218 -5.80 6.25 -11.01
N LEU A 219 -5.69 6.15 -12.34
CA LEU A 219 -6.87 6.01 -13.21
C LEU A 219 -7.68 4.75 -12.87
N ILE A 220 -7.00 3.61 -12.66
CA ILE A 220 -7.67 2.37 -12.25
C ILE A 220 -8.40 2.56 -10.91
N MET A 221 -7.78 3.23 -9.94
CA MET A 221 -8.40 3.49 -8.63
C MET A 221 -9.65 4.38 -8.77
N ARG A 222 -9.63 5.39 -9.67
CA ARG A 222 -10.83 6.19 -9.99
C ARG A 222 -11.95 5.32 -10.56
N VAL A 223 -11.64 4.45 -11.51
CA VAL A 223 -12.61 3.49 -12.09
C VAL A 223 -13.22 2.60 -11.00
N LEU A 224 -12.39 2.04 -10.13
CA LEU A 224 -12.85 1.14 -9.06
C LEU A 224 -13.72 1.85 -8.01
N LEU A 225 -13.36 3.08 -7.62
CA LEU A 225 -14.16 3.89 -6.70
C LEU A 225 -15.52 4.24 -7.29
N LEU A 226 -15.56 4.69 -8.55
CA LEU A 226 -16.82 4.95 -9.24
C LEU A 226 -17.67 3.67 -9.36
N LEU A 227 -17.05 2.53 -9.68
CA LEU A 227 -17.73 1.24 -9.75
C LEU A 227 -18.40 0.86 -8.41
N ILE A 228 -17.69 1.01 -7.29
CA ILE A 228 -18.21 0.76 -5.94
C ILE A 228 -19.39 1.70 -5.62
N ILE A 229 -19.26 2.98 -5.95
CA ILE A 229 -20.30 3.99 -5.70
C ILE A 229 -21.53 3.74 -6.57
N VAL A 230 -21.35 3.44 -7.85
CA VAL A 230 -22.44 3.08 -8.76
C VAL A 230 -23.20 1.87 -8.20
N ALA A 231 -22.50 0.79 -7.82
CA ALA A 231 -23.13 -0.36 -7.18
C ALA A 231 -23.95 0.04 -5.94
N ARG A 232 -23.35 0.85 -5.04
CA ARG A 232 -24.00 1.29 -3.79
C ARG A 232 -25.34 1.94 -4.06
N PHE A 233 -25.39 2.88 -5.00
CA PHE A 233 -26.57 3.71 -5.24
C PHE A 233 -27.57 3.05 -6.20
N LYS A 234 -27.11 2.33 -7.22
CA LYS A 234 -27.97 1.62 -8.18
C LYS A 234 -28.74 0.47 -7.55
N TYR A 235 -28.10 -0.29 -6.67
CA TYR A 235 -28.65 -1.48 -6.03
C TYR A 235 -28.77 -1.32 -4.52
N LYS A 236 -29.29 -0.16 -4.09
CA LYS A 236 -29.39 0.24 -2.68
C LYS A 236 -30.02 -0.86 -1.82
N ASN A 237 -29.36 -1.20 -0.71
CA ASN A 237 -29.76 -2.26 0.24
C ASN A 237 -29.86 -3.68 -0.37
N ASN A 238 -29.30 -3.94 -1.55
CA ASN A 238 -29.27 -5.27 -2.16
C ASN A 238 -27.82 -5.76 -2.34
N MET A 239 -27.26 -6.32 -1.27
CA MET A 239 -25.88 -6.84 -1.25
C MET A 239 -25.59 -7.81 -2.40
N LYS A 240 -26.53 -8.71 -2.72
CA LYS A 240 -26.35 -9.68 -3.79
C LYS A 240 -26.14 -8.98 -5.13
N GLN A 241 -27.02 -8.03 -5.47
CA GLN A 241 -26.92 -7.29 -6.74
C GLN A 241 -25.71 -6.35 -6.77
N GLN A 242 -25.35 -5.74 -5.63
CA GLN A 242 -24.15 -4.91 -5.52
C GLN A 242 -22.88 -5.71 -5.83
N LEU A 243 -22.73 -6.89 -5.22
CA LEU A 243 -21.57 -7.75 -5.46
C LEU A 243 -21.59 -8.37 -6.86
N GLU A 244 -22.75 -8.82 -7.33
CA GLU A 244 -22.89 -9.37 -8.67
C GLU A 244 -22.49 -8.35 -9.74
N TYR A 245 -22.89 -7.08 -9.57
CA TYR A 245 -22.52 -6.00 -10.47
C TYR A 245 -21.00 -5.80 -10.54
N ILE A 246 -20.35 -5.66 -9.40
CA ILE A 246 -18.90 -5.37 -9.34
C ILE A 246 -18.08 -6.55 -9.81
N VAL A 247 -18.37 -7.75 -9.32
CA VAL A 247 -17.62 -8.96 -9.70
C VAL A 247 -17.75 -9.22 -11.20
N LYS A 248 -18.96 -9.06 -11.76
CA LYS A 248 -19.16 -9.21 -13.21
C LYS A 248 -18.44 -8.11 -13.99
N PHE A 249 -18.48 -6.86 -13.53
CA PHE A 249 -17.75 -5.76 -14.19
C PHE A 249 -16.24 -6.00 -14.16
N MET A 250 -15.70 -6.41 -13.02
CA MET A 250 -14.29 -6.78 -12.87
C MET A 250 -13.89 -7.96 -13.77
N ASN A 251 -14.77 -8.95 -13.90
CA ASN A 251 -14.52 -10.11 -14.77
C ASN A 251 -14.57 -9.77 -16.26
N ASP A 252 -15.65 -9.12 -16.69
CA ASP A 252 -15.98 -8.99 -18.12
C ASP A 252 -15.34 -7.75 -18.76
N LYS A 253 -15.23 -6.65 -18.00
CA LYS A 253 -14.78 -5.34 -18.49
C LYS A 253 -13.34 -5.04 -18.10
N ILE A 254 -13.03 -5.08 -16.80
CA ILE A 254 -11.68 -4.79 -16.28
C ILE A 254 -10.73 -5.97 -16.53
N ARG A 255 -11.27 -7.20 -16.57
CA ARG A 255 -10.51 -8.45 -16.74
C ARG A 255 -9.47 -8.67 -15.65
N THR A 256 -9.70 -8.15 -14.44
CA THR A 256 -8.84 -8.34 -13.26
C THR A 256 -9.69 -8.24 -11.99
N MET A 257 -9.42 -9.13 -11.03
CA MET A 257 -10.09 -9.13 -9.72
C MET A 257 -9.29 -8.34 -8.69
N PHE A 258 -9.78 -7.15 -8.36
CA PHE A 258 -9.19 -6.25 -7.39
C PHE A 258 -9.73 -6.56 -5.97
N LEU A 259 -9.12 -7.55 -5.31
CA LEU A 259 -9.62 -8.11 -4.03
C LEU A 259 -9.68 -7.08 -2.90
N ARG A 260 -8.73 -6.13 -2.86
CA ARG A 260 -8.72 -5.04 -1.87
C ARG A 260 -9.93 -4.14 -2.04
N GLU A 261 -10.13 -3.62 -3.24
CA GLU A 261 -11.25 -2.73 -3.54
C GLU A 261 -12.59 -3.46 -3.44
N LEU A 262 -12.64 -4.75 -3.77
CA LEU A 262 -13.80 -5.61 -3.47
C LEU A 262 -14.10 -5.68 -1.97
N SER A 263 -13.08 -5.87 -1.14
CA SER A 263 -13.24 -5.96 0.32
C SER A 263 -13.71 -4.63 0.90
N ILE A 264 -13.14 -3.52 0.45
CA ILE A 264 -13.57 -2.17 0.83
C ILE A 264 -15.02 -1.92 0.38
N GLY A 265 -15.38 -2.31 -0.84
CA GLY A 265 -16.75 -2.23 -1.35
C GLY A 265 -17.73 -3.03 -0.49
N VAL A 266 -17.39 -4.26 -0.11
CA VAL A 266 -18.20 -5.10 0.80
C VAL A 266 -18.42 -4.39 2.13
N GLU A 267 -17.37 -3.87 2.75
CA GLU A 267 -17.47 -3.14 4.02
C GLU A 267 -18.35 -1.89 3.88
N TYR A 268 -18.24 -1.16 2.76
CA TYR A 268 -19.08 0.01 2.46
C TYR A 268 -20.55 -0.36 2.20
N PHE A 269 -20.82 -1.56 1.68
CA PHE A 269 -22.17 -2.03 1.45
C PHE A 269 -22.84 -2.47 2.75
N GLU A 270 -22.09 -3.08 3.67
CA GLU A 270 -22.56 -3.52 4.97
C GLU A 270 -22.74 -2.38 5.96
N LYS A 271 -21.73 -1.50 6.07
CA LYS A 271 -21.76 -0.36 6.98
C LYS A 271 -22.48 0.81 6.31
N LYS A 272 -23.34 1.51 7.05
CA LYS A 272 -24.06 2.66 6.49
C LYS A 272 -23.16 3.90 6.35
N GLN A 273 -22.11 4.01 7.14
CA GLN A 273 -21.17 5.14 7.15
C GLN A 273 -19.75 4.62 7.40
N LEU A 274 -18.86 4.94 6.47
CA LEU A 274 -17.41 4.76 6.57
C LEU A 274 -16.80 6.15 6.46
N GLU A 275 -15.82 6.47 7.31
CA GLU A 275 -15.18 7.79 7.34
C GLU A 275 -14.55 8.09 5.99
N PHE A 276 -13.90 7.09 5.38
CA PHE A 276 -13.31 7.18 4.05
C PHE A 276 -14.31 7.65 2.96
N PHE A 277 -15.53 7.12 2.93
CA PHE A 277 -16.53 7.46 1.90
C PHE A 277 -17.35 8.72 2.22
N ASN A 278 -17.24 9.29 3.42
CA ASN A 278 -18.02 10.48 3.81
C ASN A 278 -17.69 11.70 2.95
N LYS A 279 -16.45 11.81 2.45
CA LYS A 279 -15.98 12.86 1.53
C LYS A 279 -16.87 12.94 0.27
N THR A 280 -17.47 11.82 -0.14
CA THR A 280 -18.34 11.75 -1.34
C THR A 280 -19.77 12.24 -1.11
N ASN A 281 -20.16 12.68 0.09
CA ASN A 281 -21.53 13.11 0.36
C ASN A 281 -21.87 14.48 -0.26
N ASN A 282 -20.86 15.36 -0.42
CA ASN A 282 -21.04 16.63 -1.11
C ASN A 282 -21.09 16.38 -2.63
N LYS A 283 -22.15 16.88 -3.29
CA LYS A 283 -22.35 16.74 -4.73
C LYS A 283 -21.47 17.68 -5.55
N GLU A 284 -21.26 18.90 -5.05
CA GLU A 284 -20.52 19.94 -5.78
C GLU A 284 -19.05 19.57 -5.95
N THR A 285 -18.47 18.97 -4.91
CA THR A 285 -17.06 18.55 -4.89
C THR A 285 -16.92 17.03 -5.07
N PHE A 286 -17.92 16.36 -5.66
CA PHE A 286 -17.96 14.89 -5.70
C PHE A 286 -16.76 14.33 -6.46
N PHE A 287 -16.48 14.82 -7.66
CA PHE A 287 -15.39 14.31 -8.49
C PHE A 287 -14.01 14.63 -7.92
N ASP A 288 -13.84 15.79 -7.30
CA ASP A 288 -12.61 16.13 -6.56
C ASP A 288 -12.40 15.18 -5.37
N ALA A 289 -13.48 14.81 -4.68
CA ALA A 289 -13.40 13.81 -3.62
C ALA A 289 -13.02 12.43 -4.17
N ILE A 290 -13.55 12.02 -5.33
CA ILE A 290 -13.15 10.76 -5.98
C ILE A 290 -11.68 10.78 -6.38
N ASP A 291 -11.19 11.88 -6.94
CA ASP A 291 -9.79 11.99 -7.34
C ASP A 291 -8.86 11.92 -6.13
N ASN A 292 -9.15 12.66 -5.06
CA ASN A 292 -8.37 12.59 -3.82
C ASN A 292 -8.39 11.18 -3.19
N MET A 293 -9.56 10.53 -3.14
CA MET A 293 -9.67 9.15 -2.64
C MET A 293 -8.95 8.14 -3.54
N ALA A 294 -8.86 8.38 -4.84
CA ALA A 294 -8.11 7.53 -5.75
C ALA A 294 -6.60 7.66 -5.52
N TRP A 295 -6.10 8.84 -5.16
CA TRP A 295 -4.72 9.01 -4.71
C TRP A 295 -4.44 8.26 -3.41
N ASP A 296 -5.35 8.30 -2.44
CA ASP A 296 -5.24 7.49 -1.21
C ASP A 296 -5.07 5.99 -1.53
N PHE A 297 -5.87 5.45 -2.45
CA PHE A 297 -5.72 4.05 -2.89
C PHE A 297 -4.46 3.82 -3.72
N THR A 298 -4.04 4.79 -4.52
CA THR A 298 -2.80 4.71 -5.29
C THR A 298 -1.60 4.60 -4.36
N VAL A 299 -1.59 5.35 -3.25
CA VAL A 299 -0.55 5.21 -2.21
C VAL A 299 -0.55 3.81 -1.61
N ILE A 300 -1.70 3.19 -1.36
CA ILE A 300 -1.75 1.79 -0.89
C ILE A 300 -1.21 0.83 -1.95
N ARG A 301 -1.50 1.08 -3.24
CA ARG A 301 -0.95 0.29 -4.35
C ARG A 301 0.56 0.44 -4.47
N LEU A 302 1.09 1.65 -4.30
CA LEU A 302 2.52 1.88 -4.21
C LEU A 302 3.10 1.13 -3.01
N LEU A 303 2.48 1.21 -1.83
CA LEU A 303 2.91 0.45 -0.65
C LEU A 303 3.03 -1.05 -0.95
N GLU A 304 2.08 -1.65 -1.67
CA GLU A 304 2.16 -3.05 -2.13
C GLU A 304 3.31 -3.28 -3.13
N MET A 305 3.41 -2.45 -4.17
CA MET A 305 4.44 -2.58 -5.19
C MET A 305 5.85 -2.48 -4.61
N TYR A 306 6.02 -1.67 -3.56
CA TYR A 306 7.32 -1.42 -2.93
C TYR A 306 7.93 -2.65 -2.28
N PHE A 307 7.16 -3.64 -1.87
CA PHE A 307 7.68 -4.95 -1.43
C PHE A 307 8.46 -5.70 -2.52
N SER A 308 8.18 -5.44 -3.80
CA SER A 308 8.95 -6.00 -4.90
C SER A 308 10.27 -5.26 -5.13
N SER A 309 10.39 -4.02 -4.65
CA SER A 309 11.62 -3.23 -4.70
C SER A 309 12.69 -3.80 -3.75
N LYS A 310 13.95 -3.51 -4.07
CA LYS A 310 15.10 -3.80 -3.21
C LYS A 310 15.98 -2.55 -3.15
N PRO A 311 15.63 -1.55 -2.30
CA PRO A 311 16.44 -0.34 -2.16
C PRO A 311 17.86 -0.69 -1.70
N ASN A 312 17.97 -1.59 -0.72
CA ASN A 312 19.21 -2.27 -0.39
C ASN A 312 19.37 -3.56 -1.21
N PRO A 313 20.39 -3.67 -2.09
CA PRO A 313 20.61 -4.87 -2.90
C PRO A 313 20.99 -6.11 -2.07
N ASP A 314 21.51 -5.92 -0.87
CA ASP A 314 21.92 -7.00 0.04
C ASP A 314 20.75 -7.52 0.89
N ALA A 315 19.56 -6.92 0.78
CA ALA A 315 18.37 -7.38 1.49
C ALA A 315 17.60 -8.46 0.71
N ASP A 316 17.08 -9.45 1.43
CA ASP A 316 16.20 -10.49 0.88
C ASP A 316 14.79 -9.95 0.67
N PHE A 317 14.32 -9.15 1.65
CA PHE A 317 13.00 -8.56 1.71
C PHE A 317 13.08 -7.09 2.12
N PHE A 318 12.13 -6.31 1.64
CA PHE A 318 11.92 -4.93 2.04
C PHE A 318 10.49 -4.76 2.57
N ILE A 319 10.35 -4.15 3.75
CA ILE A 319 9.06 -3.90 4.40
C ILE A 319 8.78 -2.40 4.42
N PRO A 320 7.95 -1.88 3.50
CA PRO A 320 7.53 -0.49 3.55
C PRO A 320 6.44 -0.29 4.60
N PHE A 321 6.52 0.86 5.26
CA PHE A 321 5.53 1.41 6.16
C PHE A 321 5.14 2.81 5.67
N ILE A 322 3.93 3.25 5.98
CA ILE A 322 3.46 4.61 5.74
C ILE A 322 3.17 5.31 7.06
N PHE A 323 3.61 6.55 7.21
CA PHE A 323 3.19 7.45 8.27
C PHE A 323 2.12 8.42 7.76
N THR A 324 0.90 8.28 8.27
CA THR A 324 -0.23 9.17 7.95
C THR A 324 -1.09 9.50 9.17
N LEU A 325 -1.65 10.71 9.17
CA LEU A 325 -2.67 11.12 10.13
C LEU A 325 -4.09 11.12 9.53
N ASP A 326 -4.25 10.80 8.24
CA ASP A 326 -5.57 10.67 7.61
C ASP A 326 -6.25 9.39 8.09
N LYS A 327 -7.31 9.55 8.90
CA LYS A 327 -8.09 8.45 9.44
C LYS A 327 -8.78 7.61 8.37
N GLY A 328 -9.20 8.22 7.26
CA GLY A 328 -9.79 7.52 6.12
C GLY A 328 -8.76 6.62 5.44
N LEU A 329 -7.53 7.10 5.25
CA LEU A 329 -6.44 6.27 4.70
C LEU A 329 -6.11 5.11 5.66
N LEU A 330 -5.97 5.37 6.96
CA LEU A 330 -5.77 4.33 7.98
C LEU A 330 -6.90 3.28 7.96
N GLU A 331 -8.15 3.74 7.94
CA GLU A 331 -9.35 2.88 7.87
C GLU A 331 -9.32 2.00 6.61
N SER A 332 -8.92 2.55 5.46
CA SER A 332 -8.88 1.81 4.19
C SER A 332 -7.79 0.72 4.16
N ILE A 333 -6.63 0.95 4.78
CA ILE A 333 -5.59 -0.08 4.96
C ILE A 333 -6.14 -1.19 5.88
N GLU A 334 -6.80 -0.80 6.97
CA GLU A 334 -7.35 -1.73 7.98
C GLU A 334 -8.46 -2.64 7.46
N MET A 335 -9.24 -2.18 6.46
CA MET A 335 -10.26 -2.99 5.80
C MET A 335 -9.68 -4.16 5.01
N PHE A 336 -8.41 -4.07 4.62
CA PHE A 336 -7.71 -5.12 3.88
C PHE A 336 -6.27 -5.24 4.35
N TYR A 337 -6.11 -5.97 5.44
CA TYR A 337 -4.82 -6.54 5.80
C TYR A 337 -4.53 -7.80 4.99
N CYS A 338 -3.25 -8.01 4.69
CA CYS A 338 -2.76 -9.21 4.02
C CYS A 338 -2.41 -10.28 5.05
N LYS A 339 -2.74 -11.53 4.72
CA LYS A 339 -2.23 -12.72 5.42
C LYS A 339 -0.99 -13.24 4.71
N ASP A 340 -1.08 -13.48 3.41
CA ASP A 340 0.09 -13.75 2.57
C ASP A 340 0.31 -12.58 1.63
N PHE A 341 1.56 -12.34 1.28
CA PHE A 341 1.96 -11.39 0.27
C PHE A 341 2.96 -12.05 -0.66
N LEU A 342 2.52 -12.32 -1.89
CA LEU A 342 3.30 -13.03 -2.90
C LEU A 342 4.09 -12.01 -3.72
N ILE A 343 5.37 -12.24 -3.93
CA ILE A 343 6.27 -11.33 -4.64
C ILE A 343 6.96 -12.13 -5.74
N PHE A 344 6.57 -11.88 -6.99
CA PHE A 344 7.14 -12.50 -8.18
C PHE A 344 8.31 -11.65 -8.66
N LYS A 345 9.52 -11.96 -8.19
CA LYS A 345 10.70 -11.10 -8.41
C LYS A 345 11.05 -10.93 -9.89
N ASN A 346 10.84 -11.96 -10.71
CA ASN A 346 11.09 -11.89 -12.16
C ASN A 346 10.13 -10.93 -12.88
N GLU A 347 8.88 -10.87 -12.41
CA GLU A 347 7.82 -10.05 -13.02
C GLU A 347 7.71 -8.65 -12.40
N LYS A 348 8.47 -8.37 -11.33
CA LYS A 348 8.29 -7.18 -10.46
C LYS A 348 6.82 -6.98 -10.06
N ARG A 349 6.13 -8.08 -9.81
CA ARG A 349 4.70 -8.12 -9.50
C ARG A 349 4.47 -8.62 -8.09
N THR A 350 3.40 -8.13 -7.47
CA THR A 350 2.96 -8.55 -6.14
C THR A 350 1.50 -8.93 -6.14
N ASP A 351 1.15 -10.04 -5.48
CA ASP A 351 -0.24 -10.45 -5.28
C ASP A 351 -0.57 -10.51 -3.78
N PRO A 352 -1.39 -9.58 -3.26
CA PRO A 352 -1.80 -9.60 -1.87
C PRO A 352 -2.94 -10.60 -1.64
N ILE A 353 -2.81 -11.42 -0.60
CA ILE A 353 -3.83 -12.37 -0.17
C ILE A 353 -4.53 -11.86 1.09
N PRO A 354 -5.86 -11.67 1.09
CA PRO A 354 -6.57 -11.07 2.22
C PRO A 354 -6.49 -11.91 3.48
N TYR A 355 -6.35 -11.24 4.63
CA TYR A 355 -6.50 -11.84 5.94
C TYR A 355 -7.94 -12.30 6.20
N LYS A 356 -8.93 -11.52 5.77
CA LYS A 356 -10.35 -11.86 5.85
C LYS A 356 -10.83 -12.35 4.48
N SER A 357 -11.01 -13.66 4.33
CA SER A 357 -11.48 -14.23 3.06
C SER A 357 -12.89 -13.72 2.69
N LEU A 358 -13.05 -13.31 1.43
CA LEU A 358 -14.35 -12.96 0.85
C LEU A 358 -15.09 -14.19 0.29
N MET A 359 -14.42 -15.34 0.15
CA MET A 359 -14.98 -16.54 -0.49
C MET A 359 -16.31 -16.98 0.14
N PRO A 360 -16.50 -17.02 1.47
CA PRO A 360 -17.79 -17.41 2.05
C PRO A 360 -18.97 -16.52 1.60
N LYS A 361 -18.71 -15.23 1.34
CA LYS A 361 -19.73 -14.32 0.80
C LYS A 361 -20.00 -14.58 -0.68
N PHE A 362 -18.95 -14.83 -1.46
CA PHE A 362 -19.10 -15.13 -2.88
C PHE A 362 -19.85 -16.44 -3.11
N GLU A 363 -19.52 -17.50 -2.36
CA GLU A 363 -20.24 -18.79 -2.39
C GLU A 363 -21.73 -18.61 -2.04
N LYS A 364 -22.02 -17.87 -0.95
CA LYS A 364 -23.40 -17.56 -0.54
C LYS A 364 -24.23 -16.93 -1.67
N TYR A 365 -23.61 -16.10 -2.51
CA TYR A 365 -24.28 -15.41 -3.62
C TYR A 365 -24.04 -16.07 -5.00
N LYS A 366 -23.39 -17.24 -5.04
CA LYS A 366 -23.04 -17.98 -6.28
C LYS A 366 -22.14 -17.17 -7.24
N LEU A 367 -21.20 -16.43 -6.67
CA LEU A 367 -20.20 -15.62 -7.38
C LEU A 367 -18.81 -16.27 -7.37
N ASP A 368 -18.63 -17.37 -6.64
CA ASP A 368 -17.42 -18.18 -6.58
C ASP A 368 -16.94 -18.67 -7.97
N LYS A 369 -17.86 -18.86 -8.91
CA LYS A 369 -17.56 -19.18 -10.33
C LYS A 369 -16.61 -18.19 -11.03
N TYR A 370 -16.48 -16.95 -10.53
CA TYR A 370 -15.56 -15.95 -11.10
C TYR A 370 -14.15 -16.04 -10.52
N PHE A 371 -13.93 -16.86 -9.48
CA PHE A 371 -12.66 -17.02 -8.77
C PHE A 371 -12.00 -18.38 -9.03
N THR A 372 -12.44 -19.10 -10.06
CA THR A 372 -11.84 -20.36 -10.49
C THR A 372 -10.58 -20.12 -11.34
N VAL A 373 -9.75 -21.17 -11.48
CA VAL A 373 -8.58 -21.16 -12.37
C VAL A 373 -9.00 -20.82 -13.81
N ASP A 374 -10.08 -21.42 -14.31
CA ASP A 374 -10.60 -21.16 -15.67
C ASP A 374 -11.03 -19.70 -15.85
N ALA A 375 -11.70 -19.11 -14.86
CA ALA A 375 -12.09 -17.70 -14.92
C ALA A 375 -10.85 -16.78 -14.95
N SER A 376 -9.80 -17.12 -14.19
CA SER A 376 -8.52 -16.40 -14.21
C SER A 376 -7.81 -16.52 -15.56
N LEU A 377 -7.77 -17.71 -16.15
CA LEU A 377 -7.19 -17.94 -17.48
C LEU A 377 -7.94 -17.15 -18.56
N ASN A 378 -9.27 -17.14 -18.52
CA ASN A 378 -10.08 -16.38 -19.47
C ASN A 378 -9.79 -14.87 -19.40
N ARG A 379 -9.59 -14.33 -18.20
CA ARG A 379 -9.21 -12.92 -18.02
C ARG A 379 -7.85 -12.61 -18.62
N VAL A 380 -6.85 -13.45 -18.35
CA VAL A 380 -5.47 -13.25 -18.84
C VAL A 380 -5.37 -13.37 -20.36
N ASN A 381 -6.18 -14.23 -20.98
CA ASN A 381 -6.21 -14.41 -22.43
C ASN A 381 -7.05 -13.35 -23.18
N SER A 382 -7.66 -12.42 -22.46
CA SER A 382 -8.46 -11.35 -23.05
C SER A 382 -7.60 -10.11 -23.32
N GLU A 383 -7.99 -9.28 -24.28
CA GLU A 383 -7.31 -7.99 -24.53
C GLU A 383 -7.27 -7.09 -23.29
N GLU A 384 -6.38 -6.12 -23.26
CA GLU A 384 -6.30 -5.18 -22.14
C GLU A 384 -7.55 -4.28 -22.07
N ALA A 385 -7.97 -3.93 -20.87
CA ALA A 385 -9.09 -3.01 -20.66
C ALA A 385 -8.68 -1.56 -20.95
N ASP A 386 -9.53 -0.81 -21.64
CA ASP A 386 -9.39 0.63 -21.81
C ASP A 386 -10.00 1.36 -20.61
N PHE A 387 -9.14 1.72 -19.65
CA PHE A 387 -9.58 2.36 -18.41
C PHE A 387 -10.12 3.78 -18.59
N GLU A 388 -9.74 4.49 -19.66
CA GLU A 388 -10.29 5.82 -19.97
C GLU A 388 -11.74 5.71 -20.43
N VAL A 389 -12.03 4.71 -21.26
CA VAL A 389 -13.42 4.40 -21.66
C VAL A 389 -14.25 3.96 -20.47
N LEU A 390 -13.75 3.05 -19.64
CA LEU A 390 -14.47 2.58 -18.44
C LEU A 390 -14.70 3.71 -17.44
N TYR A 391 -13.74 4.64 -17.28
CA TYR A 391 -13.90 5.82 -16.44
C TYR A 391 -15.08 6.67 -16.92
N LYS A 392 -15.12 7.02 -18.21
CA LYS A 392 -16.21 7.83 -18.80
C LYS A 392 -17.58 7.15 -18.71
N GLU A 393 -17.63 5.84 -18.91
CA GLU A 393 -18.87 5.05 -18.76
C GLU A 393 -19.41 5.14 -17.33
N LEU A 394 -18.56 4.91 -16.33
CA LEU A 394 -18.93 4.95 -14.92
C LEU A 394 -19.21 6.37 -14.42
N GLU A 395 -18.52 7.37 -14.95
CA GLU A 395 -18.78 8.79 -14.69
C GLU A 395 -20.19 9.18 -15.15
N ALA A 396 -20.58 8.82 -16.37
CA ALA A 396 -21.93 9.05 -16.85
C ALA A 396 -22.98 8.30 -16.00
N GLU A 397 -22.67 7.07 -15.59
CA GLU A 397 -23.57 6.28 -14.75
C GLU A 397 -23.72 6.86 -13.35
N VAL A 398 -22.63 7.34 -12.72
CA VAL A 398 -22.68 7.90 -11.37
C VAL A 398 -23.49 9.18 -11.33
N ILE A 399 -23.36 10.05 -12.34
CA ILE A 399 -24.17 11.27 -12.48
C ILE A 399 -25.66 10.90 -12.48
N LYS A 400 -26.04 9.88 -13.24
CA LYS A 400 -27.43 9.40 -13.33
C LYS A 400 -27.94 8.84 -12.01
N VAL A 401 -27.19 7.95 -11.34
CA VAL A 401 -27.69 7.28 -10.13
C VAL A 401 -27.64 8.18 -8.89
N ARG A 402 -26.73 9.16 -8.85
CA ARG A 402 -26.60 10.12 -7.74
C ARG A 402 -27.34 11.43 -7.96
N LYS A 403 -27.82 11.69 -9.17
CA LYS A 403 -28.42 12.98 -9.58
C LYS A 403 -27.47 14.13 -9.24
N LEU A 404 -26.24 14.02 -9.73
CA LEU A 404 -25.20 15.05 -9.58
C LEU A 404 -25.48 16.22 -10.51
#